data_AF-A0A1U7W0X7-F1
#
_entry.id   AF-A0A1U7W0X7-F1
#
_cell.length_a   1.000
_cell.length_b   1.000
_cell.length_c   1.000
_cell.angle_alpha   90.00
_cell.angle_beta   90.00
_cell.angle_gamma   90.00
#
_symmetry.space_group_name_H-M   'P 1'
#
loop_
_entity.id
_entity.type
_entity.pdbx_description
1 polymer ?
#
loop_
_entity_poly.entity_id
_entity_poly.type
_entity_poly.pdbx_seq_one_letter_code
_entity_poly.pdbx_strand_id
1 'polypeptide(L)' 'ENPDLWKWLTGQEQPPDAISTNPVFSAVREKVMNNLDKHASPETRAVPGKPWVRGWDDIKRGRDAPIAGNQ' A
#
# COMPACT_ATOMS: atom_id res chain seq x y z
N GLU A 1 -1.61 12.99 1.14
CA GLU A 1 -0.97 11.87 0.41
C GLU A 1 -2.05 10.94 -0.14
N ASN A 2 -1.78 10.20 -1.22
CA ASN A 2 -2.74 9.32 -1.89
C ASN A 2 -2.49 7.85 -1.49
N PRO A 3 -3.27 7.27 -0.57
CA PRO A 3 -3.06 5.90 -0.13
C PRO A 3 -3.20 4.87 -1.23
N ASP A 4 -4.18 5.04 -2.12
CA ASP A 4 -4.52 4.04 -3.12
C ASP A 4 -3.35 3.87 -4.11
N LEU A 5 -2.73 4.99 -4.49
CA LEU A 5 -1.51 4.99 -5.31
C LEU A 5 -0.40 4.15 -4.67
N TRP A 6 -0.23 4.26 -3.36
CA TRP A 6 0.81 3.53 -2.65
C TRP A 6 0.49 2.02 -2.55
N LYS A 7 -0.79 1.64 -2.38
CA LYS A 7 -1.23 0.23 -2.43
C LYS A 7 -0.89 -0.40 -3.79
N TRP A 8 -1.04 0.35 -4.88
CA TRP A 8 -0.76 -0.14 -6.23
C TRP A 8 0.74 -0.23 -6.53
N LEU A 9 1.53 0.77 -6.11
CA LEU A 9 2.98 0.80 -6.33
C LEU A 9 3.70 -0.37 -5.65
N THR A 10 3.11 -0.88 -4.59
CA THR A 10 3.71 -1.87 -3.69
C THR A 10 3.09 -3.26 -3.87
N GLY A 11 2.11 -3.39 -4.76
CA GLY A 11 1.48 -4.67 -5.13
C GLY A 11 0.48 -5.20 -4.12
N GLN A 12 0.05 -4.38 -3.17
CA GLN A 12 -0.98 -4.76 -2.19
C GLN A 12 -2.37 -4.85 -2.84
N GLU A 13 -2.62 -4.02 -3.86
CA GLU A 13 -3.85 -4.00 -4.66
C GLU A 13 -3.52 -3.81 -6.14
N GLN A 14 -4.39 -4.34 -7.00
CA GLN A 14 -4.27 -4.18 -8.45
C GLN A 14 -4.63 -2.73 -8.84
N PRO A 15 -3.76 -1.98 -9.55
CA PRO A 15 -4.12 -0.68 -10.09
C PRO A 15 -5.24 -0.80 -11.13
N PRO A 16 -6.10 0.22 -11.27
CA PRO A 16 -7.03 0.33 -12.40
C PRO A 16 -6.30 0.35 -13.75
N ASP A 17 -6.97 -0.08 -14.83
CA ASP A 17 -6.36 -0.16 -16.17
C ASP A 17 -5.82 1.17 -16.70
N ALA A 18 -6.50 2.27 -16.37
CA ALA A 18 -6.05 3.62 -16.73
C ALA A 18 -4.71 4.01 -16.07
N ILE A 19 -4.38 3.38 -14.94
CA ILE A 19 -3.13 3.61 -14.20
C ILE A 19 -2.08 2.57 -14.60
N SER A 20 -2.49 1.31 -14.80
CA SER A 20 -1.58 0.23 -15.21
C SER A 20 -0.92 0.47 -16.58
N THR A 21 -1.65 1.11 -17.50
CA THR A 21 -1.16 1.48 -18.83
C THR A 21 -0.28 2.73 -18.84
N ASN A 22 -0.16 3.44 -17.72
CA ASN A 22 0.65 4.65 -17.64
C ASN A 22 2.15 4.29 -17.54
N PRO A 23 3.00 4.77 -18.48
CA PRO A 23 4.43 4.45 -18.48
C PRO A 23 5.17 5.04 -17.27
N VAL A 24 4.76 6.21 -16.77
CA VAL A 24 5.34 6.83 -15.57
C VAL A 24 5.00 6.00 -14.35
N PHE A 25 3.77 5.53 -14.23
CA PHE A 25 3.36 4.64 -13.13
C PHE A 25 4.20 3.35 -13.13
N SER A 26 4.40 2.74 -14.30
CA SER A 26 5.20 1.54 -14.44
C SER A 26 6.66 1.73 -14.01
N ALA A 27 7.29 2.83 -14.44
CA ALA A 27 8.67 3.17 -14.05
C ALA A 27 8.80 3.41 -12.53
N VAL A 28 7.85 4.12 -11.93
CA VAL A 28 7.84 4.36 -10.47
C VAL A 28 7.60 3.06 -9.72
N ARG A 29 6.65 2.23 -10.15
CA ARG A 29 6.37 0.92 -9.54
C ARG A 29 7.59 0.03 -9.55
N GLU A 30 8.31 -0.06 -10.67
CA GLU A 30 9.55 -0.83 -10.78
C GLU A 30 10.61 -0.31 -9.80
N LYS A 31 10.81 1.00 -9.72
CA LYS A 31 11.76 1.61 -8.78
C LYS A 31 11.41 1.30 -7.32
N VAL A 32 10.13 1.40 -6.96
CA VAL A 32 9.62 1.09 -5.61
C VAL A 32 9.85 -0.38 -5.28
N MET A 33 9.49 -1.29 -6.18
CA MET A 33 9.70 -2.73 -6.00
C MET A 33 11.18 -3.09 -5.85
N ASN A 34 12.05 -2.50 -6.66
CA ASN A 34 13.51 -2.68 -6.53
C ASN A 34 14.06 -2.18 -5.20
N ASN A 35 13.54 -1.06 -4.68
CA ASN A 35 13.93 -0.56 -3.36
C ASN A 35 13.42 -1.46 -2.24
N LEU A 36 12.17 -1.92 -2.32
CA LEU A 36 11.62 -2.89 -1.36
C LEU A 36 12.42 -4.20 -1.38
N ASP A 37 12.88 -4.63 -2.55
CA ASP A 37 13.70 -5.83 -2.64
C ASP A 37 15.06 -5.68 -1.95
N LYS A 38 15.70 -4.54 -2.14
CA LYS A 38 17.03 -4.23 -1.57
C LYS A 38 17.02 -3.88 -0.10
N HIS A 39 15.93 -3.30 0.41
CA HIS A 39 15.91 -2.65 1.72
C HIS A 39 14.82 -3.17 2.66
N ALA A 40 13.94 -4.06 2.20
CA ALA A 40 12.89 -4.64 3.04
C ALA A 40 12.90 -6.17 2.99
N SER A 41 12.95 -6.78 4.18
CA SER A 41 12.74 -8.21 4.35
C SER A 41 11.37 -8.61 3.79
N PRO A 42 11.23 -9.74 3.09
CA PRO A 42 9.95 -10.20 2.56
C PRO A 42 8.84 -10.27 3.62
N GLU A 43 9.20 -10.59 4.86
CA GLU A 43 8.30 -10.71 6.01
C GLU A 43 7.73 -9.36 6.50
N THR A 44 8.40 -8.25 6.19
CA THR A 44 7.94 -6.89 6.54
C THR A 44 7.24 -6.20 5.37
N ARG A 45 7.19 -6.84 4.20
CA ARG A 45 6.43 -6.36 3.05
C ARG A 45 4.94 -6.55 3.33
N ALA A 46 4.13 -5.64 2.83
CA ALA A 46 2.70 -5.73 3.04
C ALA A 46 2.11 -6.91 2.26
N VAL A 47 1.36 -7.74 2.99
CA VAL A 47 0.66 -8.89 2.42
C VAL A 47 -0.48 -8.37 1.53
N PRO A 48 -0.66 -8.90 0.30
CA PRO A 48 -1.80 -8.58 -0.54
C PRO A 48 -3.12 -8.68 0.25
N GLY A 49 -3.92 -7.61 0.23
CA GLY A 49 -5.20 -7.54 0.95
C GLY A 49 -5.15 -7.27 2.46
N LYS A 50 -3.98 -7.02 3.09
CA LYS A 50 -3.89 -6.62 4.52
C LYS A 50 -3.45 -5.16 4.70
N PRO A 51 -4.09 -4.37 5.58
CA PRO A 51 -3.78 -2.94 5.75
C PRO A 51 -2.35 -2.69 6.22
N TRP A 52 -1.72 -1.62 5.70
CA TRP A 52 -0.32 -1.27 5.97
C TRP A 52 -0.09 -0.68 7.35
N VAL A 53 -1.08 0.03 7.87
CA VAL A 53 -1.04 0.72 9.16
C VAL A 53 -2.38 0.46 9.83
N ARG A 54 -2.33 -0.12 11.02
CA ARG A 54 -3.51 -0.24 11.91
C ARG A 54 -4.00 1.20 12.16
N GLY A 55 -5.25 1.53 11.78
CA GLY A 55 -5.75 2.91 11.82
C GLY A 55 -6.00 3.58 10.45
N TRP A 56 -5.34 3.15 9.36
CA TRP A 56 -5.47 3.84 8.06
C TRP A 56 -6.82 3.59 7.38
N ASP A 57 -7.29 2.34 7.38
CA ASP A 57 -8.62 1.98 6.87
C ASP A 57 -9.74 2.16 7.93
N ASP A 58 -9.38 2.49 9.18
CA ASP A 58 -10.35 2.71 10.26
C ASP A 58 -11.11 4.04 10.11
N ILE A 59 -10.59 5.00 9.32
CA ILE A 59 -11.31 6.25 8.98
C ILE A 59 -12.60 5.96 8.18
N LYS A 60 -12.68 4.82 7.49
CA LYS A 60 -13.88 4.38 6.75
C LYS A 60 -14.82 3.50 7.57
N ARG A 61 -14.38 2.99 8.74
CA ARG A 61 -15.24 2.24 9.68
C ARG A 61 -15.81 3.23 10.70
N GLY A 62 -16.99 3.74 10.39
CA GLY A 62 -17.74 4.62 11.29
C GLY A 62 -17.83 4.07 12.72
N ARG A 63 -17.62 4.98 13.68
CA ARG A 63 -18.12 5.04 15.07
C ARG A 63 -17.91 3.89 16.07
N ASP A 64 -17.49 2.68 15.70
CA ASP A 64 -17.49 1.54 16.65
C ASP A 64 -16.19 0.70 16.73
N ALA A 65 -15.04 1.22 16.31
CA ALA A 65 -13.75 0.52 16.48
C ALA A 65 -13.00 1.05 17.72
N PRO A 66 -12.54 0.18 18.65
CA PRO A 66 -11.79 0.63 19.81
C PRO A 66 -10.44 1.22 19.39
N ILE A 67 -10.15 2.41 19.91
CA ILE A 67 -8.88 3.15 19.74
C ILE A 67 -7.79 2.40 20.49
N ALA A 68 -7.26 1.33 19.91
CA ALA A 68 -6.03 0.71 20.38
C ALA A 68 -4.86 1.31 19.62
N GLY A 69 -4.51 2.54 20.01
CA GLY A 69 -3.18 3.09 19.75
C GLY A 69 -2.16 2.24 20.51
N ASN A 70 -1.20 1.68 19.79
CA ASN A 70 -0.03 1.02 20.35
C ASN A 70 0.93 2.10 20.89
N GLN A 71 0.76 2.40 22.18
CA GLN A 71 1.73 3.12 23.02
C GLN A 71 2.76 2.14 23.58
#